data_AF-A0A087M3I2-F1
#
_entry.id   AF-A0A087M3I2-F1
#
_cell.length_a   1.000
_cell.length_b   1.000
_cell.length_c   1.000
_cell.angle_alpha   90.00
_cell.angle_beta   90.00
_cell.angle_gamma   90.00
#
_symmetry.space_group_name_H-M   'P 1'
#
loop_
_entity.id
_entity.type
_entity.pdbx_description
1 polymer ?
#
loop_
_entity_poly.entity_id
_entity_poly.type
_entity_poly.pdbx_seq_one_letter_code
_entity_poly.pdbx_strand_id
1 'polypeptide(L)'
;MLSIRRTSRNRGGNAYTETRTNAWAGMLGFLTGRGYSSVAIAEVLGEGTTSETVRSMWTKWGFRGRGLKSREVSLQVPFRERERAHIAARAAQHDLSPEEYCRRIMLCASMPRDRYDEIVPADQFE
;
A
#
# COMPACT_ATOMS: atom_id res chain seq x y z
N MET A 1 5.35 18.92 -1.33
CA MET A 1 4.42 18.89 -0.18
C MET A 1 3.17 19.66 -0.58
N LEU A 2 2.11 18.96 -1.03
CA LEU A 2 0.87 19.62 -1.44
C LEU A 2 0.03 19.89 -0.19
N SER A 3 0.02 21.14 0.28
CA SER A 3 -0.88 21.62 1.33
C SER A 3 -2.30 21.69 0.76
N ILE A 4 -3.14 20.69 1.05
CA ILE A 4 -4.56 20.74 0.71
C ILE A 4 -5.22 21.68 1.73
N ARG A 5 -5.48 22.93 1.34
CA ARG A 5 -6.08 23.93 2.24
C ARG A 5 -7.39 23.41 2.82
N ARG A 6 -7.62 23.59 4.13
CA ARG A 6 -8.95 23.45 4.76
C ARG A 6 -9.93 24.34 4.02
N THR A 7 -10.70 23.76 3.11
CA THR A 7 -11.68 24.50 2.32
C THR A 7 -13.05 24.02 2.77
N SER A 8 -13.63 24.69 3.76
CA SER A 8 -15.06 24.56 4.03
C SER A 8 -15.81 25.19 2.85
N ARG A 9 -16.31 24.37 1.93
CA ARG A 9 -17.15 24.84 0.82
C ARG A 9 -18.59 24.55 1.19
N ASN A 10 -19.40 25.60 1.33
CA ASN A 10 -20.84 25.45 1.43
C ASN A 10 -21.36 24.92 0.08
N ARG A 11 -21.97 23.74 0.08
CA ARG A 11 -22.71 23.21 -1.07
C ARG A 11 -24.19 23.11 -0.72
N GLY A 12 -25.06 23.42 -1.69
CA GLY A 12 -26.52 23.31 -1.54
C GLY A 12 -27.15 24.40 -0.68
N GLY A 13 -26.74 25.67 -0.81
CA GLY A 13 -27.44 26.80 -0.19
C GLY A 13 -27.53 26.74 1.34
N ASN A 14 -26.40 26.54 2.02
CA ASN A 14 -26.27 26.39 3.48
C ASN A 14 -26.77 25.06 4.09
N ALA A 15 -27.20 24.08 3.30
CA ALA A 15 -27.69 22.81 3.85
C ALA A 15 -26.60 21.94 4.50
N TYR A 16 -25.35 22.00 4.00
CA TYR A 16 -24.24 21.18 4.53
C TYR A 16 -22.90 21.93 4.52
N THR A 17 -22.18 21.88 5.64
CA THR A 17 -20.79 22.35 5.75
C THR A 17 -19.85 21.17 5.50
N GLU A 18 -19.20 21.16 4.34
CA GLU A 18 -18.20 20.13 3.99
C GLU A 18 -16.93 20.36 4.84
N THR A 19 -16.78 19.59 5.93
CA THR A 19 -15.60 19.68 6.83
C THR A 19 -14.36 19.03 6.22
N ARG A 20 -14.55 18.05 5.31
CA ARG A 20 -13.51 17.34 4.57
C ARG A 20 -13.91 17.26 3.10
N THR A 21 -13.01 17.62 2.21
CA THR A 21 -13.31 17.72 0.77
C THR A 21 -13.54 16.34 0.13
N ASN A 22 -14.36 16.29 -0.92
CA ASN A 22 -14.52 15.08 -1.74
C ASN A 22 -13.18 14.57 -2.30
N ALA A 23 -12.23 15.46 -2.60
CA ALA A 23 -10.88 15.08 -3.01
C ALA A 23 -10.12 14.32 -1.91
N TRP A 24 -10.27 14.76 -0.65
CA TRP A 24 -9.71 14.06 0.51
C TRP A 24 -10.33 12.67 0.67
N ALA A 25 -11.66 12.55 0.54
CA ALA A 25 -12.36 11.27 0.60
C ALA A 25 -11.93 10.33 -0.54
N GLY A 26 -11.77 10.86 -1.75
CA GLY A 26 -11.26 10.13 -2.91
C GLY A 26 -9.84 9.61 -2.69
N MET A 27 -8.96 10.43 -2.12
CA MET A 27 -7.59 10.01 -1.78
C MET A 27 -7.57 8.91 -0.71
N LEU A 28 -8.41 9.02 0.32
CA LEU A 28 -8.57 7.97 1.33
C LEU A 28 -9.00 6.65 0.68
N GLY A 29 -10.01 6.68 -0.19
CA GLY A 29 -10.47 5.52 -0.94
C GLY A 29 -9.39 4.92 -1.84
N PHE A 30 -8.62 5.75 -2.55
CA PHE A 30 -7.51 5.31 -3.38
C PHE A 30 -6.43 4.58 -2.59
N LEU A 31 -5.97 5.16 -1.47
CA LEU A 31 -4.94 4.54 -0.62
C LEU A 31 -5.45 3.26 0.05
N THR A 32 -6.72 3.24 0.44
CA THR A 32 -7.41 2.04 0.95
C THR A 32 -7.42 0.92 -0.09
N GLY A 33 -7.75 1.24 -1.35
CA GLY A 33 -7.74 0.29 -2.46
C GLY A 33 -6.34 -0.26 -2.77
N ARG A 34 -5.28 0.51 -2.48
CA ARG A 34 -3.89 0.06 -2.56
C ARG A 34 -3.42 -0.77 -1.36
N GLY A 35 -4.28 -0.98 -0.36
CA GLY A 35 -3.98 -1.80 0.81
C GLY A 35 -3.10 -1.12 1.86
N TYR A 36 -3.02 0.22 1.87
CA TYR A 36 -2.31 0.93 2.93
C TYR A 36 -3.00 0.73 4.28
N SER A 37 -2.21 0.66 5.36
CA SER A 37 -2.73 0.60 6.72
C SER A 37 -3.39 1.92 7.12
N SER A 38 -4.30 1.90 8.09
CA SER A 38 -4.95 3.12 8.59
C SER A 38 -3.95 4.14 9.15
N VAL A 39 -2.80 3.67 9.65
CA VAL A 39 -1.70 4.52 10.15
C VAL A 39 -0.99 5.18 8.99
N ALA A 40 -0.57 4.42 7.98
CA ALA A 40 0.11 4.97 6.81
C ALA A 40 -0.79 5.94 6.02
N ILE A 41 -2.10 5.65 5.93
CA ILE A 41 -3.08 6.56 5.31
C ILE A 41 -3.18 7.87 6.11
N ALA A 42 -3.20 7.81 7.45
CA ALA A 42 -3.25 8.98 8.30
C ALA A 42 -1.99 9.87 8.15
N GLU A 43 -0.81 9.25 8.05
CA GLU A 43 0.45 9.95 7.79
C GLU A 43 0.45 10.65 6.43
N VAL A 44 -0.03 9.97 5.37
CA VAL A 44 -0.07 10.52 4.01
C VAL A 44 -1.10 11.63 3.87
N LEU A 45 -2.30 11.46 4.44
CA LEU A 45 -3.38 12.46 4.34
C LEU A 45 -3.13 13.67 5.23
N GLY A 46 -2.43 13.51 6.36
CA GLY A 46 -2.15 14.60 7.29
C GLY A 46 -3.41 15.32 7.76
N GLU A 47 -3.26 16.59 8.16
CA GLU A 47 -4.39 17.50 8.46
C GLU A 47 -5.29 17.04 9.62
N GLY A 48 -4.71 16.47 10.67
CA GLY A 48 -5.48 15.94 11.80
C GLY A 48 -6.31 14.71 11.46
N THR A 49 -6.02 14.04 10.33
CA THR A 49 -6.54 12.71 10.04
C THR A 49 -5.83 11.72 10.96
N THR A 50 -6.57 11.12 11.89
CA THR A 50 -6.03 10.07 12.76
C THR A 50 -6.35 8.69 12.19
N SER A 51 -5.65 7.67 12.67
CA SER A 51 -5.91 6.28 12.24
C SER A 51 -7.35 5.83 12.56
N GLU A 52 -7.94 6.36 13.63
CA GLU A 52 -9.33 6.14 14.05
C GLU A 52 -10.30 6.78 13.06
N THR A 53 -9.96 7.97 12.54
CA THR A 53 -10.77 8.66 11.53
C THR A 53 -10.86 7.82 10.26
N VAL A 54 -9.74 7.25 9.80
CA VAL A 54 -9.70 6.36 8.63
C VAL A 54 -10.54 5.11 8.86
N ARG A 55 -10.40 4.46 10.03
CA ARG A 55 -11.20 3.28 10.39
C ARG A 55 -12.69 3.59 10.47
N SER A 56 -13.07 4.75 11.02
CA SER A 56 -14.47 5.21 11.05
C SER A 56 -15.06 5.37 9.65
N MET A 57 -14.27 5.91 8.71
CA MET A 57 -14.70 6.02 7.30
C MET A 57 -14.90 4.64 6.66
N TRP A 58 -13.98 3.69 6.89
CA TRP A 58 -14.15 2.32 6.42
C TRP A 58 -15.42 1.66 6.96
N THR A 59 -15.71 1.83 8.25
CA THR A 59 -16.95 1.34 8.85
C THR A 59 -18.17 1.96 8.18
N LYS A 60 -18.19 3.27 7.96
CA LYS A 60 -19.29 3.98 7.28
C LYS A 60 -19.49 3.53 5.84
N TRP A 61 -18.40 3.19 5.14
CA TRP A 61 -18.46 2.68 3.78
C TRP A 61 -18.74 1.18 3.69
N GLY A 62 -18.94 0.49 4.81
CA GLY A 62 -19.11 -0.96 4.84
C GLY A 62 -17.86 -1.72 4.37
N PHE A 63 -16.69 -1.06 4.39
CA PHE A 63 -15.42 -1.68 4.04
C PHE A 63 -15.03 -2.67 5.14
N ARG A 64 -15.37 -3.93 4.92
CA ARG A 64 -14.89 -5.05 5.72
C ARG A 64 -13.44 -5.28 5.31
N GLY A 65 -12.51 -4.63 6.02
CA GLY A 65 -11.08 -4.74 5.74
C GLY A 65 -10.70 -6.20 5.50
N ARG A 66 -10.03 -6.48 4.37
CA ARG A 66 -9.36 -7.75 4.17
C ARG A 66 -8.36 -7.91 5.31
N GLY A 67 -8.72 -8.74 6.29
CA GLY A 67 -7.79 -9.32 7.25
C GLY A 67 -7.34 -8.43 8.41
N LEU A 68 -8.25 -7.97 9.27
CA LEU A 68 -7.88 -7.72 10.68
C LEU A 68 -7.54 -9.03 11.44
N LYS A 69 -7.79 -10.19 10.81
CA LYS A 69 -7.44 -11.53 11.31
C LYS A 69 -6.45 -12.31 10.44
N SER A 70 -5.98 -11.75 9.31
CA SER A 70 -4.90 -12.41 8.58
C SER A 70 -3.59 -12.01 9.24
N ARG A 71 -2.77 -12.97 9.66
CA ARG A 71 -1.36 -12.71 10.06
C ARG A 71 -0.52 -12.24 8.87
N GLU A 72 -1.09 -12.14 7.68
CA GLU A 72 -0.46 -11.66 6.47
C GLU A 72 -0.54 -10.13 6.39
N VAL A 73 0.63 -9.49 6.33
CA VAL A 73 0.76 -8.06 6.11
C VAL A 73 0.93 -7.82 4.61
N SER A 74 0.09 -6.95 4.03
CA SER A 74 0.30 -6.47 2.67
C SER A 74 1.41 -5.42 2.68
N LEU A 75 2.56 -5.75 2.09
CA LEU A 75 3.68 -4.84 1.91
C LEU A 75 3.64 -4.27 0.50
N GLN A 76 3.52 -2.95 0.39
CA GLN A 76 3.65 -2.24 -0.88
C GLN A 76 5.12 -1.90 -1.09
N VAL A 77 5.77 -2.57 -2.05
CA VAL A 77 7.14 -2.28 -2.45
C VAL A 77 7.10 -1.43 -3.73
N PRO A 78 7.51 -0.15 -3.68
CA PRO A 78 7.55 0.67 -4.88
C PRO A 78 8.71 0.23 -5.78
N PHE A 79 8.43 0.06 -7.08
CA PHE A 79 9.43 -0.25 -8.11
C PHE A 79 9.35 0.75 -9.26
N ARG A 80 10.48 0.98 -9.91
CA ARG A 80 10.55 1.62 -11.23
C ARG A 80 10.16 0.62 -12.31
N GLU A 81 9.73 1.12 -13.46
CA GLU A 81 9.28 0.26 -14.56
C GLU A 81 10.35 -0.74 -15.03
N ARG A 82 11.62 -0.31 -15.09
CA ARG A 82 12.76 -1.16 -15.43
C ARG A 82 12.99 -2.28 -14.41
N GLU A 83 12.86 -1.97 -13.12
CA GLU A 83 13.01 -2.94 -12.03
C GLU A 83 11.89 -3.98 -12.10
N ARG A 84 10.64 -3.54 -12.34
CA ARG A 84 9.50 -4.44 -12.52
C ARG A 84 9.71 -5.38 -13.71
N ALA A 85 10.19 -4.86 -14.84
CA ALA A 85 10.46 -5.69 -16.02
C ALA A 85 11.55 -6.73 -15.75
N HIS A 86 12.61 -6.35 -15.03
CA HIS A 86 13.66 -7.27 -14.64
C HIS A 86 13.16 -8.39 -13.71
N ILE A 87 12.36 -8.02 -12.70
CA ILE A 87 11.73 -8.99 -11.79
C ILE A 87 10.81 -9.94 -12.56
N ALA A 88 10.00 -9.42 -13.48
CA ALA A 88 9.09 -10.26 -14.28
C ALA A 88 9.85 -11.24 -15.18
N ALA A 89 10.95 -10.81 -15.79
CA ALA A 89 11.80 -11.68 -16.61
C ALA A 89 12.42 -12.80 -15.77
N ARG A 90 12.96 -12.49 -14.58
CA ARG A 90 13.51 -13.51 -13.67
C ARG A 90 12.42 -14.43 -13.11
N ALA A 91 11.25 -13.90 -12.74
CA ALA A 91 10.14 -14.73 -12.27
C ALA A 91 9.69 -15.73 -13.33
N ALA A 92 9.64 -15.31 -14.60
CA ALA A 92 9.31 -16.18 -15.73
C ALA A 92 10.35 -17.30 -15.95
N GLN A 93 11.65 -17.05 -15.70
CA GLN A 93 12.68 -18.08 -15.76
C GLN A 93 12.50 -19.19 -14.71
N HIS A 94 11.77 -18.91 -13.63
CA HIS A 94 11.50 -19.85 -12.55
C HIS A 94 10.04 -20.37 -12.55
N ASP A 95 9.26 -20.09 -13.60
CA ASP A 95 7.82 -20.41 -13.69
C ASP A 95 6.99 -19.87 -12.51
N LEU A 96 7.39 -18.70 -11.98
CA LEU A 96 6.71 -18.04 -10.86
C LEU A 96 6.04 -16.74 -11.31
N SER A 97 5.00 -16.35 -10.58
CA SER A 97 4.50 -14.98 -10.70
C SER A 97 5.51 -14.01 -10.06
N PRO A 98 5.58 -12.75 -10.51
CA PRO A 98 6.44 -11.73 -9.90
C PRO A 98 6.22 -11.57 -8.39
N GLU A 99 4.98 -11.70 -7.92
CA GLU A 99 4.62 -11.61 -6.51
C GLU A 99 5.18 -12.78 -5.70
N GLU A 100 5.03 -14.01 -6.20
CA GLU A 100 5.56 -15.20 -5.53
C GLU A 100 7.09 -15.23 -5.55
N TYR A 101 7.70 -14.78 -6.66
CA TYR A 101 9.15 -14.62 -6.76
C TYR A 101 9.68 -13.64 -5.70
N CYS A 102 9.07 -12.45 -5.60
CA CYS A 102 9.42 -11.45 -4.57
C CYS A 102 9.17 -11.97 -3.15
N ARG A 103 8.05 -12.67 -2.92
CA ARG A 103 7.74 -13.30 -1.62
C ARG A 103 8.83 -14.28 -1.22
N ARG A 104 9.25 -15.17 -2.12
CA ARG A 104 10.29 -16.16 -1.86
C ARG A 104 11.64 -15.52 -1.56
N ILE A 105 12.05 -14.52 -2.33
CA ILE A 105 13.28 -13.77 -2.07
C ILE A 105 13.24 -13.15 -0.67
N MET A 106 12.17 -12.43 -0.33
CA MET A 106 12.03 -11.80 0.98
C MET A 106 12.05 -12.83 2.13
N LEU A 107 11.41 -13.98 1.97
CA LEU A 107 11.41 -15.04 2.98
C LEU A 107 12.76 -15.74 3.11
N CYS A 108 13.43 -16.05 1.99
CA CYS A 108 14.73 -16.73 2.01
C CYS A 108 15.81 -15.82 2.61
N ALA A 109 15.84 -14.54 2.22
CA ALA A 109 16.84 -13.58 2.69
C ALA A 109 16.65 -13.13 4.16
N SER A 110 15.48 -13.34 4.75
CA SER A 110 15.18 -12.91 6.14
C SER A 110 15.17 -14.05 7.16
N MET A 111 15.15 -15.30 6.71
CA MET A 111 15.13 -16.48 7.58
C MET A 111 16.56 -16.98 7.84
N PRO A 112 16.90 -17.44 9.06
CA PRO A 112 18.25 -17.90 9.43
C PRO A 112 18.72 -19.18 8.71
N ARG A 113 17.86 -19.82 7.91
CA ARG A 113 18.23 -20.86 6.95
C ARG A 113 18.38 -20.22 5.57
N ASP A 114 19.31 -19.28 5.50
CA ASP A 114 19.54 -18.49 4.31
C ASP A 114 19.86 -19.42 3.13
N ARG A 115 19.01 -19.38 2.10
CA ARG A 115 19.16 -20.11 0.84
C ARG A 115 19.81 -19.20 -0.21
N TYR A 116 20.66 -18.28 0.25
CA TYR A 116 21.41 -17.34 -0.58
C TYR A 116 22.04 -18.04 -1.80
N ASP A 117 22.62 -19.22 -1.59
CA ASP A 117 23.27 -20.04 -2.63
C ASP A 117 22.28 -20.64 -3.65
N GLU A 118 20.98 -20.70 -3.36
CA GLU A 118 19.96 -21.18 -4.30
C GLU A 118 19.44 -20.06 -5.24
N ILE A 119 19.67 -18.78 -4.89
CA ILE A 119 19.12 -17.61 -5.61
C ILE A 119 20.20 -16.87 -6.41
N VAL A 120 21.46 -16.90 -5.94
CA VAL A 120 22.60 -16.31 -6.64
C VAL A 120 23.37 -17.42 -7.34
N PRO A 121 23.38 -17.48 -8.69
CA PRO A 121 24.31 -18.34 -9.41
C PRO A 121 25.73 -17.92 -9.03
N ALA A 122 26.55 -18.89 -8.60
CA ALA A 122 27.94 -18.65 -8.15
C ALA A 122 28.78 -17.85 -9.17
N ASP A 123 28.42 -17.96 -10.45
CA ASP A 123 29.17 -17.42 -11.58
C ASP A 123 28.80 -15.96 -11.94
N GLN A 124 27.96 -15.27 -11.15
CA GLN A 124 27.51 -13.91 -11.48
C GLN A 124 28.56 -12.81 -11.15
N PHE A 125 29.67 -13.15 -10.50
CA PHE A 125 30.70 -12.20 -10.06
C PHE A 125 32.13 -12.56 -10.49
N GLU A 126 32.31 -13.54 -11.38
CA GLU A 126 33.54 -13.73 -12.17
C GLU A 126 33.43 -13.03 -13.53
#